data_AF-A0A7J9J351-F1
#
_entry.id   AF-A0A7J9J351-F1
#
_cell.length_a   1.000
_cell.length_b   1.000
_cell.length_c   1.000
_cell.angle_alpha   90.00
_cell.angle_beta   90.00
_cell.angle_gamma   90.00
#
_symmetry.space_group_name_H-M   'P 1'
#
loop_
_entity.id
_entity.type
_entity.pdbx_description
1 polymer ?
#
loop_
_entity_poly.entity_id
_entity_poly.type
_entity_poly.pdbx_seq_one_letter_code
_entity_poly.pdbx_strand_id
1 'polypeptide(L)'
;MVTRNGMLYPILGFASCVAFLYMSFGDLKLSANFTKGPRFSFVERNGTQFFLNGKPLYVNGWNSYWLMAHSVDESSRPKVSAMLQAGAKMGLTVCRTWAFNDGGYNALQISPGQFDERVFKALDYVIAEARQQGIRLLLSLVNNLQPYGGKTQYVNWAWQEGVGLSSSNDSFFFDPSIRKYFKNYVL
;
A
#
# COMPACT_ATOMS: atom_id res chain seq x y z
N MET A 1 17.53 67.27 7.81
CA MET A 1 18.45 66.28 8.43
C MET A 1 17.70 64.97 8.63
N VAL A 2 17.52 64.16 7.58
CA VAL A 2 16.83 62.86 7.66
C VAL A 2 17.45 61.92 6.62
N THR A 3 17.41 60.62 6.95
CA THR A 3 17.63 59.40 6.13
C THR A 3 18.97 58.68 6.27
N ARG A 4 19.15 57.93 7.36
CA ARG A 4 20.18 56.89 7.49
C ARG A 4 19.64 55.44 7.46
N ASN A 5 18.32 55.21 7.40
CA ASN A 5 17.75 53.85 7.52
C ASN A 5 16.82 53.42 6.35
N GLY A 6 16.87 54.08 5.20
CA GLY A 6 15.91 53.85 4.10
C GLY A 6 15.88 52.42 3.54
N MET A 7 17.02 51.72 3.51
CA MET A 7 17.12 50.34 3.05
C MET A 7 17.10 49.29 4.16
N LEU A 8 17.26 49.68 5.43
CA LEU A 8 17.39 48.73 6.52
C LEU A 8 16.05 48.01 6.81
N TYR A 9 14.94 48.76 6.85
CA TYR A 9 13.61 48.21 7.11
C TYR A 9 13.07 47.35 5.96
N PRO A 10 13.24 47.71 4.67
CA PRO A 10 12.90 46.82 3.57
C PRO A 10 13.68 45.50 3.59
N ILE A 11 14.97 45.54 3.91
CA ILE A 11 15.83 44.33 3.98
C ILE A 11 15.40 43.44 5.15
N LEU A 12 15.16 44.02 6.33
CA LEU A 12 14.67 43.28 7.49
C LEU A 12 13.28 42.69 7.25
N GLY A 13 12.39 43.42 6.58
CA GLY A 13 11.08 42.93 6.18
C GLY A 13 11.18 41.75 5.22
N PHE A 14 12.00 41.87 4.17
CA PHE A 14 12.22 40.78 3.22
C PHE A 14 12.84 39.55 3.88
N ALA A 15 13.87 39.73 4.72
CA ALA A 15 14.51 38.64 5.45
C ALA A 15 13.52 37.93 6.40
N SER A 16 12.64 38.69 7.05
CA SER A 16 11.59 38.13 7.92
C SER A 16 10.53 37.36 7.13
N CYS A 17 10.13 37.85 5.95
CA CYS A 17 9.23 37.10 5.06
C CYS A 17 9.86 35.80 4.56
N VAL A 18 11.15 35.82 4.18
CA VAL A 18 11.87 34.61 3.76
C VAL A 18 12.00 33.62 4.92
N ALA A 19 12.33 34.10 6.12
CA ALA A 19 12.39 33.27 7.32
C ALA A 19 11.02 32.67 7.67
N PHE A 20 9.93 33.46 7.57
CA PHE A 20 8.58 32.99 7.82
C PHE A 20 8.13 31.95 6.78
N LEU A 21 8.45 32.16 5.50
CA LEU A 21 8.21 31.17 4.45
C LEU A 21 9.04 29.90 4.67
N TYR A 22 10.28 30.02 5.11
CA TYR A 22 11.12 28.87 5.46
C TYR A 22 10.66 28.16 6.73
N MET A 23 10.12 28.86 7.73
CA MET A 23 9.56 28.21 8.92
C MET A 23 8.18 27.60 8.64
N SER A 24 7.39 28.20 7.75
CA SER A 24 6.04 27.74 7.39
C SER A 24 6.06 26.64 6.32
N PHE A 25 7.07 26.65 5.45
CA PHE A 25 7.19 25.76 4.28
C PHE A 25 8.59 25.15 4.11
N GLY A 26 9.53 25.30 5.04
CA GLY A 26 10.86 24.67 4.96
C GLY A 26 10.82 23.15 5.11
N ASP A 27 9.73 22.64 5.68
CA ASP A 27 9.37 21.21 5.65
C ASP A 27 8.56 20.82 4.39
N LEU A 28 8.26 21.75 3.46
CA LEU A 28 8.11 21.35 2.06
C LEU A 28 9.49 20.91 1.57
N LYS A 29 9.83 19.66 1.88
CA LYS A 29 10.59 18.85 0.94
C LYS A 29 9.82 18.91 -0.36
N LEU A 30 10.18 19.84 -1.23
CA LEU A 30 9.94 19.73 -2.65
C LEU A 30 10.70 18.46 -3.06
N SER A 31 10.07 17.30 -2.87
CA SER A 31 10.52 16.02 -3.37
C SER A 31 10.30 16.00 -4.88
N ALA A 32 10.87 17.00 -5.57
CA ALA A 32 11.05 17.02 -7.01
C ALA A 32 12.31 16.23 -7.37
N ASN A 33 12.46 15.07 -6.74
CA ASN A 33 13.21 13.94 -7.28
C ASN A 33 12.23 12.77 -7.30
N PHE A 34 11.23 12.85 -8.18
CA PHE A 34 10.68 11.64 -8.78
C PHE A 34 11.81 11.02 -9.61
N THR A 35 12.81 10.45 -8.94
CA THR A 35 13.67 9.45 -9.56
C THR A 35 12.69 8.41 -10.09
N LYS A 36 12.63 8.30 -11.42
CA LYS A 36 11.78 7.33 -12.08
C LYS A 36 12.20 5.98 -11.54
N GLY A 37 11.46 5.45 -10.57
CA GLY A 37 11.84 4.23 -9.86
C GLY A 37 12.12 3.13 -10.88
N PRO A 38 12.99 2.15 -10.57
CA PRO A 38 13.42 1.13 -11.52
C PRO A 38 12.20 0.54 -12.24
N ARG A 39 12.20 0.54 -13.59
CA ARG A 39 11.07 -0.03 -14.35
C ARG A 39 11.09 -1.54 -14.16
N PHE A 40 10.02 -2.08 -13.59
CA PHE A 40 9.86 -3.52 -13.44
C PHE A 40 9.04 -4.03 -14.62
N SER A 41 9.62 -4.95 -15.39
CA SER A 41 8.86 -5.77 -16.34
C SER A 41 7.99 -6.77 -15.58
N PHE A 42 6.92 -7.23 -16.21
CA PHE A 42 6.09 -8.29 -15.66
C PHE A 42 6.86 -9.62 -15.64
N VAL A 43 6.55 -10.45 -14.63
CA VAL A 43 7.03 -11.83 -14.60
C VAL A 43 6.14 -12.64 -15.53
N GLU A 44 6.77 -13.41 -16.41
CA GLU A 44 6.10 -14.26 -17.37
C GLU A 44 6.27 -15.73 -16.99
N ARG A 45 5.47 -16.59 -17.60
CA ARG A 45 5.60 -18.04 -17.50
C ARG A 45 6.05 -18.61 -18.84
N ASN A 46 7.05 -19.47 -18.81
CA ASN A 46 7.42 -20.31 -19.94
C ASN A 46 7.47 -21.78 -19.47
N GLY A 47 6.54 -22.60 -19.96
CA GLY A 47 6.41 -24.00 -19.55
C GLY A 47 6.16 -24.13 -18.05
N THR A 48 7.13 -24.64 -17.29
CA THR A 48 7.07 -24.84 -15.84
C THR A 48 7.89 -23.82 -15.05
N GLN A 49 8.47 -22.82 -15.72
CA GLN A 49 9.39 -21.84 -15.11
C GLN A 49 8.87 -20.40 -15.23
N PHE A 50 9.25 -19.58 -14.26
CA PHE A 50 9.06 -18.12 -14.36
C PHE A 50 10.21 -17.50 -15.14
N PHE A 51 9.91 -16.45 -15.88
CA PHE A 51 10.87 -15.67 -16.66
C PHE A 51 10.72 -14.19 -16.34
N LEU A 52 11.85 -13.48 -16.38
CA LEU A 52 11.89 -12.03 -16.28
C LEU A 52 12.95 -11.51 -17.25
N ASN A 53 12.54 -10.61 -18.16
CA ASN A 53 13.42 -10.03 -19.17
C ASN A 53 14.19 -11.10 -19.97
N GLY A 54 13.50 -12.16 -20.38
CA GLY A 54 14.09 -13.27 -21.14
C GLY A 54 15.01 -14.22 -20.36
N LYS A 55 15.16 -14.04 -19.03
CA LYS A 55 15.97 -14.92 -18.17
C LYS A 55 15.10 -15.71 -17.20
N PRO A 56 15.45 -16.96 -16.85
CA PRO A 56 14.77 -17.70 -15.79
C PRO A 56 14.77 -16.92 -14.47
N LEU A 57 13.62 -16.83 -13.82
CA LEU A 57 13.43 -16.25 -12.50
C LEU A 57 13.16 -17.38 -11.50
N TYR A 58 14.05 -17.51 -10.51
CA TYR A 58 13.84 -18.39 -9.37
C TYR A 58 13.39 -17.54 -8.18
N VAL A 59 12.22 -17.87 -7.62
CA VAL A 59 11.68 -17.13 -6.48
C VAL A 59 12.46 -17.52 -5.22
N ASN A 60 13.20 -16.55 -4.68
CA ASN A 60 13.71 -16.57 -3.32
C ASN A 60 12.95 -15.49 -2.53
N GLY A 61 12.17 -15.86 -1.52
CA GLY A 61 11.19 -14.94 -0.96
C GLY A 61 10.73 -15.24 0.46
N TRP A 62 9.83 -14.41 0.96
CA TRP A 62 9.27 -14.51 2.30
C TRP A 62 7.80 -14.05 2.35
N ASN A 63 7.17 -14.20 3.52
CA ASN A 63 5.82 -13.70 3.79
C ASN A 63 5.87 -12.57 4.82
N SER A 64 5.16 -11.49 4.57
CA SER A 64 4.87 -10.43 5.54
C SER A 64 3.46 -9.93 5.25
N TYR A 65 2.47 -10.59 5.86
CA TYR A 65 1.06 -10.32 5.58
C TYR A 65 0.60 -8.91 6.02
N TRP A 66 1.33 -8.32 6.97
CA TRP A 66 0.93 -7.14 7.72
C TRP A 66 1.36 -5.79 7.10
N LEU A 67 2.09 -5.80 5.97
CA LEU A 67 2.72 -4.59 5.43
C LEU A 67 1.71 -3.46 5.17
N MET A 68 0.57 -3.77 4.56
CA MET A 68 -0.50 -2.79 4.30
C MET A 68 -1.08 -2.25 5.61
N ALA A 69 -1.48 -3.13 6.53
CA ALA A 69 -2.11 -2.74 7.78
C ALA A 69 -1.21 -1.87 8.69
N HIS A 70 0.11 -2.09 8.65
CA HIS A 70 1.09 -1.27 9.37
C HIS A 70 1.62 -0.07 8.57
N SER A 71 1.12 0.17 7.36
CA SER A 71 1.45 1.36 6.56
C SER A 71 0.39 2.46 6.65
N VAL A 72 -0.72 2.19 7.35
CA VAL A 72 -1.82 3.15 7.58
C VAL A 72 -1.33 4.32 8.43
N ASP A 73 -0.67 4.03 9.54
CA ASP A 73 -0.04 5.05 10.37
C ASP A 73 1.36 5.39 9.85
N GLU A 74 1.64 6.67 9.66
CA GLU A 74 2.93 7.11 9.11
C GLU A 74 4.11 6.77 10.05
N SER A 75 3.87 6.77 11.36
CA SER A 75 4.88 6.43 12.37
C SER A 75 5.34 4.97 12.30
N SER A 76 4.55 4.06 11.72
CA SER A 76 4.90 2.63 11.57
C SER A 76 5.49 2.31 10.19
N ARG A 77 5.38 3.18 9.19
CA ARG A 77 5.99 3.00 7.86
C ARG A 77 7.48 2.70 7.88
N PRO A 78 8.32 3.30 8.75
CA PRO A 78 9.73 2.93 8.85
C PRO A 78 9.97 1.44 9.13
N LYS A 79 9.06 0.76 9.85
CA LYS A 79 9.17 -0.70 10.10
C LYS A 79 8.94 -1.51 8.82
N VAL A 80 8.04 -1.06 7.96
CA VAL A 80 7.74 -1.68 6.65
C VAL A 80 8.93 -1.52 5.71
N SER A 81 9.48 -0.31 5.62
CA SER A 81 10.71 -0.05 4.84
C SER A 81 11.88 -0.90 5.35
N ALA A 82 12.10 -0.95 6.67
CA ALA A 82 13.17 -1.76 7.27
C ALA A 82 13.02 -3.26 6.94
N MET A 83 11.80 -3.81 6.95
CA MET A 83 11.54 -5.21 6.60
C MET A 83 11.87 -5.49 5.13
N LEU A 84 11.41 -4.64 4.21
CA LEU A 84 11.70 -4.78 2.78
C LEU A 84 13.20 -4.62 2.49
N GLN A 85 13.86 -3.67 3.13
CA GLN A 85 15.30 -3.44 3.01
C GLN A 85 16.10 -4.63 3.56
N ALA A 86 15.68 -5.23 4.69
CA ALA A 86 16.32 -6.42 5.24
C ALA A 86 16.20 -7.61 4.28
N GLY A 87 15.01 -7.84 3.72
CA GLY A 87 14.80 -8.88 2.72
C GLY A 87 15.70 -8.69 1.49
N ALA A 88 15.79 -7.47 0.97
CA ALA A 88 16.68 -7.13 -0.15
C ALA A 88 18.17 -7.38 0.18
N LYS A 89 18.63 -6.95 1.38
CA LYS A 89 20.01 -7.18 1.85
C LYS A 89 20.35 -8.66 1.99
N MET A 90 19.37 -9.51 2.26
CA MET A 90 19.52 -10.97 2.31
C MET A 90 19.46 -11.64 0.94
N GLY A 91 19.27 -10.89 -0.15
CA GLY A 91 19.13 -11.43 -1.50
C GLY A 91 17.76 -12.07 -1.77
N LEU A 92 16.74 -11.75 -0.97
CA LEU A 92 15.36 -12.12 -1.26
C LEU A 92 14.80 -11.19 -2.36
N THR A 93 13.91 -11.73 -3.18
CA THR A 93 13.44 -11.09 -4.43
C THR A 93 11.92 -10.93 -4.49
N VAL A 94 11.18 -11.73 -3.72
CA VAL A 94 9.71 -11.70 -3.70
C VAL A 94 9.18 -11.69 -2.27
N CYS A 95 8.27 -10.76 -1.96
CA CYS A 95 7.51 -10.75 -0.72
C CYS A 95 6.04 -11.06 -1.00
N ARG A 96 5.49 -12.07 -0.33
CA ARG A 96 4.04 -12.29 -0.30
C ARG A 96 3.41 -11.48 0.84
N THR A 97 2.40 -10.68 0.51
CA THR A 97 1.66 -9.84 1.46
C THR A 97 0.16 -9.85 1.17
N TRP A 98 -0.64 -9.29 2.05
CA TRP A 98 -2.09 -9.17 1.86
C TRP A 98 -2.44 -7.82 1.26
N ALA A 99 -3.27 -7.86 0.22
CA ALA A 99 -3.90 -6.69 -0.37
C ALA A 99 -5.38 -6.59 0.06
N PHE A 100 -5.79 -7.32 1.10
CA PHE A 100 -7.14 -7.30 1.67
C PHE A 100 -7.09 -7.04 3.19
N ASN A 101 -8.18 -6.49 3.71
CA ASN A 101 -8.53 -6.47 5.13
C ASN A 101 -10.02 -6.16 5.18
N ASP A 102 -10.85 -7.14 5.51
CA ASP A 102 -12.30 -7.11 5.32
C ASP A 102 -13.01 -6.90 6.67
N GLY A 103 -13.71 -5.76 6.83
CA GLY A 103 -14.68 -5.56 7.91
C GLY A 103 -14.14 -5.45 9.34
N GLY A 104 -12.91 -4.99 9.55
CA GLY A 104 -12.28 -4.85 10.88
C GLY A 104 -11.48 -3.56 11.12
N TYR A 105 -10.58 -3.58 12.10
CA TYR A 105 -9.67 -2.47 12.37
C TYR A 105 -8.75 -2.21 11.16
N ASN A 106 -8.67 -0.96 10.72
CA ASN A 106 -7.96 -0.55 9.50
C ASN A 106 -8.37 -1.40 8.27
N ALA A 107 -9.66 -1.73 8.15
CA ALA A 107 -10.20 -2.44 6.99
C ALA A 107 -9.86 -1.69 5.71
N LEU A 108 -9.35 -2.41 4.71
CA LEU A 108 -9.28 -1.89 3.36
C LEU A 108 -10.69 -1.82 2.77
N GLN A 109 -11.45 -2.90 2.91
CA GLN A 109 -12.83 -2.99 2.49
C GLN A 109 -13.74 -2.99 3.72
N ILE A 110 -14.43 -1.88 3.94
CA ILE A 110 -15.27 -1.64 5.11
C ILE A 110 -16.56 -2.46 4.98
N SER A 111 -17.15 -2.45 3.79
CA SER A 111 -18.31 -3.22 3.36
C SER A 111 -18.20 -3.50 1.85
N PRO A 112 -19.03 -4.37 1.25
CA PRO A 112 -18.88 -4.72 -0.16
C PRO A 112 -18.83 -3.50 -1.09
N GLY A 113 -17.70 -3.30 -1.76
CA GLY A 113 -17.48 -2.17 -2.68
C GLY A 113 -17.24 -0.81 -2.03
N GLN A 114 -17.14 -0.74 -0.70
CA GLN A 114 -16.78 0.49 0.03
C GLN A 114 -15.39 0.35 0.66
N PHE A 115 -14.51 1.29 0.35
CA PHE A 115 -13.09 1.20 0.68
C PHE A 115 -12.61 2.37 1.54
N ASP A 116 -11.64 2.12 2.41
CA ASP A 116 -10.92 3.17 3.13
C ASP A 116 -9.70 3.64 2.31
N GLU A 117 -9.80 4.84 1.74
CA GLU A 117 -8.75 5.47 0.95
C GLU A 117 -7.41 5.57 1.70
N ARG A 118 -7.43 5.71 3.03
CA ARG A 118 -6.19 5.76 3.83
C ARG A 118 -5.46 4.43 3.79
N VAL A 119 -6.20 3.32 3.77
CA VAL A 119 -5.64 1.98 3.69
C VAL A 119 -5.22 1.64 2.26
N PHE A 120 -5.91 2.17 1.24
CA PHE A 120 -5.41 2.10 -0.15
C PHE A 120 -4.06 2.80 -0.31
N LYS A 121 -3.92 4.04 0.21
CA LYS A 121 -2.63 4.75 0.23
C LYS A 121 -1.55 4.01 1.00
N ALA A 122 -1.95 3.24 2.02
CA ALA A 122 -1.02 2.36 2.74
C ALA A 122 -0.50 1.22 1.85
N LEU A 123 -1.37 0.61 1.03
CA LEU A 123 -0.96 -0.38 0.04
C LEU A 123 -0.07 0.25 -1.06
N ASP A 124 -0.40 1.46 -1.52
CA ASP A 124 0.43 2.21 -2.48
C ASP A 124 1.85 2.42 -1.94
N TYR A 125 1.97 2.79 -0.66
CA TYR A 125 3.26 2.93 0.00
C TYR A 125 4.05 1.62 -0.01
N VAL A 126 3.41 0.49 0.29
CA VAL A 126 4.07 -0.84 0.24
C VAL A 126 4.57 -1.17 -1.16
N ILE A 127 3.78 -0.90 -2.19
CA ILE A 127 4.15 -1.13 -3.60
C ILE A 127 5.34 -0.24 -4.00
N ALA A 128 5.29 1.04 -3.64
CA ALA A 128 6.34 2.00 -3.94
C ALA A 128 7.65 1.63 -3.23
N GLU A 129 7.59 1.31 -1.94
CA GLU A 129 8.76 0.93 -1.14
C GLU A 129 9.37 -0.39 -1.64
N ALA A 130 8.55 -1.40 -1.92
CA ALA A 130 9.04 -2.68 -2.46
C ALA A 130 9.79 -2.47 -3.78
N ARG A 131 9.27 -1.60 -4.66
CA ARG A 131 9.93 -1.23 -5.92
C ARG A 131 11.28 -0.55 -5.69
N GLN A 132 11.39 0.35 -4.70
CA GLN A 132 12.66 0.99 -4.35
C GLN A 132 13.72 -0.03 -3.89
N GLN A 133 13.29 -1.07 -3.17
CA GLN A 133 14.17 -2.13 -2.66
C GLN A 133 14.43 -3.27 -3.66
N GLY A 134 13.93 -3.18 -4.91
CA GLY A 134 14.12 -4.28 -5.87
C GLY A 134 13.21 -5.49 -5.64
N ILE A 135 12.22 -5.40 -4.75
CA ILE A 135 11.36 -6.51 -4.31
C ILE A 135 10.07 -6.55 -5.14
N ARG A 136 9.73 -7.75 -5.62
CA ARG A 136 8.43 -8.02 -6.26
C ARG A 136 7.41 -8.47 -5.22
N LEU A 137 6.14 -8.15 -5.46
CA LEU A 137 5.05 -8.51 -4.55
C LEU A 137 4.18 -9.62 -5.12
N LEU A 138 3.82 -10.59 -4.28
CA LEU A 138 2.71 -11.50 -4.49
C LEU A 138 1.56 -11.04 -3.58
N LEU A 139 0.55 -10.42 -4.17
CA LEU A 139 -0.60 -9.86 -3.46
C LEU A 139 -1.70 -10.90 -3.32
N SER A 140 -1.96 -11.35 -2.09
CA SER A 140 -3.12 -12.18 -1.78
C SER A 140 -4.35 -11.28 -1.73
N LEU A 141 -5.44 -11.70 -2.37
CA LEU A 141 -6.66 -10.90 -2.58
C LEU A 141 -7.79 -11.22 -1.58
N VAL A 142 -7.73 -12.36 -0.90
CA VAL A 142 -8.68 -12.75 0.15
C VAL A 142 -8.05 -13.83 1.03
N ASN A 143 -8.61 -14.06 2.22
CA ASN A 143 -8.22 -15.15 3.12
C ASN A 143 -9.28 -16.27 3.16
N ASN A 144 -8.83 -17.51 3.37
CA ASN A 144 -9.72 -18.61 3.74
C ASN A 144 -9.97 -18.67 5.25
N LEU A 145 -9.01 -18.17 6.04
CA LEU A 145 -9.09 -18.11 7.50
C LEU A 145 -9.70 -16.78 7.96
N GLN A 146 -10.13 -16.72 9.22
CA GLN A 146 -10.78 -15.55 9.82
C GLN A 146 -9.92 -14.28 10.00
N PRO A 147 -8.58 -14.35 10.22
CA PRO A 147 -7.80 -13.14 10.41
C PRO A 147 -7.95 -12.18 9.23
N TYR A 148 -8.22 -10.90 9.55
CA TYR A 148 -8.42 -9.81 8.59
C TYR A 148 -9.67 -10.04 7.72
N GLY A 149 -10.64 -10.78 8.25
CA GLY A 149 -11.91 -11.10 7.60
C GLY A 149 -11.79 -12.29 6.66
N GLY A 150 -11.60 -12.03 5.36
CA GLY A 150 -11.60 -13.08 4.34
C GLY A 150 -12.98 -13.64 4.05
N LYS A 151 -13.05 -14.89 3.57
CA LYS A 151 -14.29 -15.49 3.07
C LYS A 151 -15.45 -15.46 4.07
N THR A 152 -15.14 -15.58 5.36
CA THR A 152 -16.15 -15.51 6.43
C THR A 152 -16.81 -14.14 6.50
N GLN A 153 -16.06 -13.06 6.30
CA GLN A 153 -16.62 -11.71 6.29
C GLN A 153 -17.54 -11.49 5.08
N TYR A 154 -17.17 -12.04 3.92
CA TYR A 154 -18.02 -12.00 2.73
C TYR A 154 -19.35 -12.74 2.93
N VAL A 155 -19.34 -13.91 3.58
CA VAL A 155 -20.58 -14.62 3.95
C VAL A 155 -21.40 -13.80 4.95
N ASN A 156 -20.76 -13.19 5.94
CA ASN A 156 -21.44 -12.34 6.92
C ASN A 156 -22.12 -11.13 6.27
N TRP A 157 -21.47 -10.44 5.33
CA TRP A 157 -22.08 -9.33 4.60
C TRP A 157 -23.33 -9.78 3.82
N ALA A 158 -23.24 -10.87 3.05
CA ALA A 158 -24.38 -11.39 2.31
C ALA A 158 -25.52 -11.86 3.22
N TRP A 159 -25.20 -12.46 4.36
CA TRP A 159 -26.18 -12.89 5.35
C TRP A 159 -26.91 -11.71 6.00
N GLN A 160 -26.16 -10.67 6.38
CA GLN A 160 -26.72 -9.45 6.98
C GLN A 160 -27.60 -8.65 6.01
N GLU A 161 -27.24 -8.64 4.72
CA GLU A 161 -28.05 -8.03 3.66
C GLU A 161 -29.28 -8.87 3.26
N GLY A 162 -29.42 -10.11 3.78
CA GLY A 162 -30.54 -10.99 3.47
C GLY A 162 -30.50 -11.58 2.06
N VAL A 163 -29.34 -11.53 1.39
CA VAL A 163 -29.14 -12.00 0.00
C VAL A 163 -28.33 -13.28 -0.10
N GLY A 164 -27.75 -13.76 1.01
CA GLY A 164 -26.98 -14.99 1.07
C GLY A 164 -27.88 -16.23 1.05
N LEU A 165 -27.54 -17.21 0.20
CA LEU A 165 -28.26 -18.48 0.07
C LEU A 165 -28.09 -19.40 1.28
N SER A 166 -26.95 -19.31 1.98
CA SER A 166 -26.61 -20.12 3.14
C SER A 166 -25.56 -19.42 4.00
N SER A 167 -25.65 -19.59 5.33
CA SER A 167 -24.65 -19.13 6.30
C SER A 167 -23.37 -19.99 6.34
N SER A 168 -23.30 -21.05 5.52
CA SER A 168 -22.07 -21.84 5.39
C SER A 168 -20.89 -20.97 4.93
N ASN A 169 -19.72 -21.18 5.54
CA ASN A 169 -18.51 -20.46 5.16
C ASN A 169 -18.06 -20.77 3.71
N ASP A 170 -18.49 -21.91 3.17
CA ASP A 170 -18.19 -22.30 1.79
C ASP A 170 -19.13 -21.69 0.76
N SER A 171 -20.19 -20.99 1.19
CA SER A 171 -21.04 -20.17 0.31
C SER A 171 -20.22 -19.17 -0.50
N PHE A 172 -19.07 -18.72 0.01
CA PHE A 172 -18.13 -17.88 -0.74
C PHE A 172 -17.80 -18.40 -2.14
N PHE A 173 -17.73 -19.72 -2.33
CA PHE A 173 -17.29 -20.31 -3.60
C PHE A 173 -18.41 -20.44 -4.63
N PHE A 174 -19.68 -20.49 -4.22
CA PHE A 174 -20.80 -20.80 -5.11
C PHE A 174 -21.96 -19.81 -5.08
N ASP A 175 -22.12 -19.01 -4.03
CA ASP A 175 -23.18 -18.01 -3.92
C ASP A 175 -22.97 -16.88 -4.94
N PRO A 176 -23.97 -16.57 -5.80
CA PRO A 176 -23.82 -15.59 -6.86
C PRO A 176 -23.62 -14.15 -6.33
N SER A 177 -24.24 -13.80 -5.20
CA SER A 177 -24.11 -12.49 -4.57
C SER A 177 -22.72 -12.31 -4.00
N ILE A 178 -22.20 -13.32 -3.29
CA ILE A 178 -20.84 -13.27 -2.72
C ILE A 178 -19.78 -13.24 -3.83
N ARG A 179 -19.96 -14.02 -4.90
CA ARG A 179 -19.06 -13.98 -6.07
C ARG A 179 -19.06 -12.62 -6.74
N LYS A 180 -20.20 -11.91 -6.75
CA LYS A 180 -20.28 -10.53 -7.24
C LYS A 180 -19.50 -9.58 -6.34
N TYR A 181 -19.63 -9.67 -5.02
CA TYR A 181 -18.84 -8.84 -4.09
C TYR A 181 -17.35 -9.04 -4.28
N PHE A 182 -16.88 -10.30 -4.37
CA PHE A 182 -15.46 -10.56 -4.56
C PHE A 182 -14.97 -10.08 -5.93
N LYS A 183 -15.76 -10.23 -7.00
CA LYS A 183 -15.42 -9.68 -8.31
C LYS A 183 -15.31 -8.15 -8.30
N ASN A 184 -16.22 -7.45 -7.62
CA ASN A 184 -16.16 -6.00 -7.49
C ASN A 184 -14.93 -5.52 -6.69
N TYR A 185 -14.38 -6.36 -5.83
CA TYR A 185 -13.12 -6.08 -5.15
C TYR A 185 -11.90 -6.24 -6.07
N VAL A 186 -11.95 -7.20 -7.00
CA VAL A 186 -10.83 -7.51 -7.91
C VAL A 186 -10.81 -6.63 -9.18
N LEU A 187 -11.99 -6.24 -9.68
CA LEU A 187 -12.19 -5.53 -10.96
C LEU A 187 -12.48 -4.04 -10.75
#